data_AF-A0A1X7T3D8-F1
#
_entry.id   AF-A0A1X7T3D8-F1
#
_cell.length_a   1.000
_cell.length_b   1.000
_cell.length_c   1.000
_cell.angle_alpha   90.00
_cell.angle_beta   90.00
_cell.angle_gamma   90.00
#
_symmetry.space_group_name_H-M   'P 1'
#
loop_
_entity.id
_entity.type
_entity.pdbx_description
1 polymer ?
#
loop_
_entity_poly.entity_id
_entity_poly.type
_entity_poly.pdbx_seq_one_letter_code
_entity_poly.pdbx_strand_id
1 'polypeptide(L)'
;MFASDPTSFIFLTDTPKEIEQKINKYAFSGGCDTKEEHEKHGGNTDVDISYRYLTFFMEDDECLAEIKKNYKSRKLLTGQLKKELIDVLQKLVGDHQARRAEVTMDVVKQFMTPRPLNFKLSA
;
A
#
# COMPACT_ATOMS: atom_id res chain seq x y z
N MET A 1 13.08 2.20 -7.38
CA MET A 1 12.85 2.87 -6.09
C MET A 1 14.21 3.27 -5.52
N PHE A 2 14.51 4.56 -5.32
CA PHE A 2 15.77 5.10 -4.77
C PHE A 2 15.51 5.92 -3.50
N ALA A 3 15.93 5.44 -2.32
CA ALA A 3 15.62 5.98 -0.99
C ALA A 3 16.01 7.46 -0.70
N SER A 4 16.57 8.19 -1.68
CA SER A 4 17.09 9.55 -1.50
C SER A 4 16.01 10.64 -1.42
N ASP A 5 14.79 10.40 -1.94
CA ASP A 5 13.66 11.32 -1.79
C ASP A 5 12.62 10.76 -0.80
N PRO A 6 12.49 11.32 0.41
CA PRO A 6 11.59 10.81 1.44
C PRO A 6 10.11 10.93 1.07
N THR A 7 9.76 11.73 0.05
CA THR A 7 8.37 11.89 -0.42
C THR A 7 7.96 10.85 -1.44
N SER A 8 8.93 10.12 -2.01
CA SER A 8 8.70 9.09 -3.02
C SER A 8 8.45 7.68 -2.45
N PHE A 9 8.54 7.51 -1.11
CA PHE A 9 8.32 6.23 -0.43
C PHE A 9 7.38 6.35 0.76
N ILE A 10 6.61 5.28 0.96
CA ILE A 10 5.99 4.96 2.23
C ILE A 10 6.97 4.10 3.02
N PHE A 11 7.49 4.62 4.13
CA PHE A 11 8.37 3.87 5.01
C PHE A 11 7.55 3.01 5.98
N LEU A 12 8.10 1.87 6.41
CA LEU A 12 7.49 1.03 7.46
C LEU A 12 7.48 1.72 8.84
N THR A 13 8.15 2.85 8.97
CA THR A 13 8.18 3.71 10.15
C THR A 13 7.28 4.93 10.04
N ASP A 14 6.63 5.15 8.90
CA ASP A 14 5.70 6.27 8.73
C ASP A 14 4.52 6.11 9.69
N THR A 15 4.06 7.22 10.24
CA THR A 15 2.82 7.32 11.02
C THR A 15 1.59 7.24 10.09
N PRO A 16 0.40 6.89 10.60
CA PRO A 16 -0.82 6.88 9.80
C PRO A 16 -1.07 8.20 9.04
N LYS A 17 -0.77 9.33 9.69
CA LYS A 17 -0.91 10.67 9.10
C LYS A 17 0.10 10.94 7.98
N GLU A 18 1.34 10.47 8.12
CA GLU A 18 2.35 10.61 7.06
C GLU A 18 1.99 9.75 5.85
N ILE A 19 1.48 8.53 6.06
CA ILE A 19 0.98 7.66 4.99
C ILE A 19 -0.13 8.38 4.21
N GLU A 20 -1.14 8.90 4.92
CA GLU A 20 -2.24 9.65 4.32
C GLU A 20 -1.75 10.85 3.50
N GLN A 21 -0.87 11.67 4.09
CA GLN A 21 -0.33 12.85 3.42
C GLN A 21 0.46 12.49 2.16
N LYS A 22 1.28 11.42 2.23
CA LYS A 22 2.08 10.99 1.09
C LYS A 22 1.22 10.46 -0.05
N ILE A 23 0.22 9.64 0.24
CA ILE A 23 -0.71 9.14 -0.77
C ILE A 23 -1.51 10.29 -1.38
N ASN A 24 -2.08 11.17 -0.57
CA ASN A 24 -2.91 12.27 -1.07
C ASN A 24 -2.10 13.24 -1.94
N LYS A 25 -0.89 13.62 -1.52
CA LYS A 25 -0.10 14.68 -2.15
C LYS A 25 0.84 14.20 -3.26
N TYR A 26 1.46 13.02 -3.12
CA TYR A 26 2.55 12.59 -3.99
C TYR A 26 2.23 11.36 -4.84
N ALA A 27 1.24 10.52 -4.47
CA ALA A 27 0.86 9.41 -5.32
C ALA A 27 0.19 9.93 -6.60
N PHE A 28 0.80 9.62 -7.74
CA PHE A 28 0.30 10.01 -9.05
C PHE A 28 -1.07 9.37 -9.33
N SER A 29 -2.02 10.22 -9.76
CA SER A 29 -3.39 9.85 -10.10
C SER A 29 -3.52 9.58 -11.58
N GLY A 30 -4.20 8.49 -11.95
CA GLY A 30 -4.63 8.22 -13.32
C GLY A 30 -5.99 8.82 -13.69
N GLY A 31 -6.65 9.52 -12.76
CA GLY A 31 -7.89 10.26 -13.00
C GLY A 31 -7.65 11.68 -13.54
N CYS A 32 -8.72 12.32 -14.00
CA CYS A 32 -8.70 13.70 -14.52
C CYS A 32 -8.44 14.77 -13.44
N ASP A 33 -8.03 15.96 -13.89
CA ASP A 33 -7.70 17.11 -13.03
C ASP A 33 -8.92 17.64 -12.27
N THR A 34 -10.10 17.57 -12.89
CA THR A 34 -11.36 18.02 -12.29
C THR A 34 -12.34 16.87 -12.08
N LYS A 35 -13.20 17.01 -11.06
CA LYS A 35 -14.26 16.02 -10.78
C LYS A 35 -15.20 15.84 -11.98
N GLU A 36 -15.59 16.95 -12.63
CA GLU A 36 -16.49 16.90 -13.78
C GLU A 36 -15.90 16.14 -14.97
N GLU A 37 -14.59 16.32 -15.24
CA GLU A 37 -13.91 15.54 -16.27
C GLU A 37 -13.78 14.07 -15.87
N HIS A 38 -13.51 13.79 -14.59
CA HIS A 38 -13.47 12.41 -14.09
C HIS A 38 -14.82 11.71 -14.25
N GLU A 39 -15.93 12.43 -14.03
CA GLU A 39 -17.29 11.92 -14.24
C GLU A 39 -17.60 11.66 -15.73
N LYS A 40 -16.93 12.38 -16.64
CA LYS A 40 -17.08 12.21 -18.10
C LYS A 40 -16.17 11.14 -18.68
N HIS A 41 -14.93 11.04 -18.21
CA HIS A 41 -13.88 10.23 -18.83
C HIS A 41 -13.46 9.00 -18.00
N GLY A 42 -13.68 9.04 -16.67
CA GLY A 42 -13.24 8.01 -15.74
C GLY A 42 -11.74 8.07 -15.44
N GLY A 43 -11.25 7.11 -14.65
CA GLY A 43 -9.84 7.00 -14.31
C GLY A 43 -9.10 5.90 -15.08
N ASN A 44 -7.81 6.12 -15.34
CA ASN A 44 -6.91 5.14 -15.94
C ASN A 44 -6.11 4.38 -14.88
N THR A 45 -6.53 3.14 -14.59
CA THR A 45 -5.88 2.25 -13.62
C THR A 45 -4.46 1.83 -13.99
N ASP A 46 -4.09 1.91 -15.27
CA ASP A 46 -2.81 1.38 -15.75
C ASP A 46 -1.64 2.32 -15.38
N VAL A 47 -1.95 3.59 -15.15
CA VAL A 47 -0.99 4.63 -14.73
C VAL A 47 -1.20 5.10 -13.28
N ASP A 48 -2.34 4.79 -12.67
CA ASP A 48 -2.66 5.22 -11.30
C ASP A 48 -1.81 4.45 -10.26
N ILE A 49 -0.98 5.17 -9.51
CA ILE A 49 -0.09 4.56 -8.52
C ILE A 49 -0.87 3.99 -7.34
N SER A 50 -2.00 4.61 -6.98
CA SER A 50 -2.81 4.14 -5.87
C SER A 50 -3.48 2.81 -6.18
N TYR A 51 -4.05 2.68 -7.39
CA TYR A 51 -4.58 1.42 -7.87
C TYR A 51 -3.48 0.34 -7.97
N ARG A 52 -2.30 0.69 -8.50
CA ARG A 52 -1.18 -0.26 -8.58
C ARG A 52 -0.74 -0.76 -7.21
N TYR A 53 -0.79 0.05 -6.16
CA TYR A 53 -0.45 -0.42 -4.81
C TYR A 53 -1.54 -1.34 -4.25
N LEU A 54 -2.81 -1.04 -4.51
CA LEU A 54 -3.92 -1.91 -4.14
C LEU A 54 -3.76 -3.31 -4.73
N THR A 55 -3.27 -3.48 -5.96
CA THR A 55 -3.05 -4.81 -6.54
C THR A 55 -1.96 -5.64 -5.84
N PHE A 56 -1.13 -5.03 -4.99
CA PHE A 56 -0.13 -5.76 -4.19
C PHE A 56 -0.59 -6.06 -2.76
N PHE A 57 -1.40 -5.18 -2.17
CA PHE A 57 -1.68 -5.21 -0.73
C PHE A 57 -3.14 -5.47 -0.37
N MET A 58 -4.08 -5.35 -1.31
CA MET A 58 -5.46 -5.75 -1.11
C MET A 58 -5.58 -7.27 -1.37
N GLU A 59 -6.04 -8.00 -0.37
CA GLU A 59 -6.17 -9.47 -0.45
C GLU A 59 -7.51 -9.93 -1.05
N ASP A 60 -8.50 -9.04 -1.12
CA ASP A 60 -9.83 -9.33 -1.68
C ASP A 60 -9.88 -8.99 -3.17
N ASP A 61 -9.80 -10.03 -4.00
CA ASP A 61 -9.85 -9.95 -5.46
C ASP A 61 -11.18 -9.38 -5.99
N GLU A 62 -12.30 -9.65 -5.32
CA GLU A 62 -13.62 -9.15 -5.74
C GLU A 62 -13.70 -7.64 -5.51
N CYS A 63 -13.27 -7.18 -4.32
CA CYS A 63 -13.16 -5.75 -4.02
C CYS A 63 -12.21 -5.04 -5.01
N LEU A 64 -11.06 -5.62 -5.32
CA LEU A 64 -10.10 -5.05 -6.25
C LEU A 64 -10.67 -4.94 -7.68
N ALA A 65 -11.41 -5.96 -8.13
CA ALA A 65 -12.10 -5.95 -9.41
C ALA A 65 -13.23 -4.90 -9.45
N GLU A 66 -13.98 -4.75 -8.36
CA GLU A 66 -15.01 -3.72 -8.23
C GLU A 66 -14.41 -2.31 -8.26
N ILE A 67 -13.35 -2.05 -7.51
CA ILE A 67 -12.63 -0.77 -7.53
C ILE A 67 -12.17 -0.44 -8.95
N LYS A 68 -11.56 -1.41 -9.66
CA LYS A 68 -11.12 -1.23 -11.06
C LYS A 68 -12.28 -0.82 -11.96
N LYS A 69 -13.40 -1.54 -11.86
CA LYS A 69 -14.60 -1.30 -12.65
C LYS A 69 -15.18 0.08 -12.36
N ASN A 70 -15.36 0.40 -11.08
CA ASN A 70 -15.98 1.65 -10.64
C ASN A 70 -15.12 2.87 -10.99
N TYR A 71 -13.80 2.76 -10.89
CA TYR A 71 -12.87 3.82 -11.29
C TYR A 71 -12.89 4.09 -12.79
N LYS A 72 -12.86 3.03 -13.62
CA LYS A 72 -12.99 3.15 -15.08
C LYS A 72 -14.37 3.64 -15.51
N SER A 73 -15.43 3.24 -14.77
CA SER A 73 -16.82 3.60 -15.09
C SER A 73 -17.28 4.91 -14.45
N ARG A 74 -16.37 5.74 -13.94
CA ARG A 74 -16.64 7.08 -13.36
C ARG A 74 -17.46 7.08 -12.07
N LYS A 75 -17.64 5.92 -11.43
CA LYS A 75 -18.40 5.77 -10.17
C LYS A 75 -17.54 6.01 -8.93
N LEU A 76 -16.23 5.83 -9.05
CA LEU A 76 -15.25 6.03 -7.99
C LEU A 76 -14.35 7.20 -8.37
N LEU A 77 -14.23 8.20 -7.50
CA LEU A 77 -13.31 9.33 -7.69
C LEU A 77 -11.90 8.98 -7.20
N THR A 78 -10.88 9.69 -7.70
CA THR A 78 -9.49 9.52 -7.26
C THR A 78 -9.34 9.64 -5.74
N GLY A 79 -10.03 10.59 -5.10
CA GLY A 79 -9.98 10.74 -3.63
C GLY A 79 -10.50 9.52 -2.88
N GLN A 80 -11.53 8.86 -3.41
CA GLN A 80 -12.06 7.63 -2.82
C GLN A 80 -11.11 6.45 -3.05
N LEU A 81 -10.56 6.30 -4.25
CA LEU A 81 -9.53 5.30 -4.55
C LEU A 81 -8.31 5.44 -3.62
N LYS A 82 -7.83 6.67 -3.42
CA LYS A 82 -6.73 6.96 -2.50
C LYS A 82 -7.06 6.60 -1.06
N LYS A 83 -8.31 6.85 -0.62
CA LYS A 83 -8.77 6.47 0.71
C LYS A 83 -8.71 4.95 0.93
N GLU A 84 -9.19 4.16 -0.03
CA GLU A 84 -9.10 2.69 0.05
C GLU A 84 -7.64 2.24 0.25
N LEU A 85 -6.71 2.83 -0.50
CA LEU A 85 -5.29 2.52 -0.34
C LEU A 85 -4.75 2.95 1.03
N ILE A 86 -5.12 4.13 1.52
CA ILE A 86 -4.67 4.63 2.82
C ILE A 86 -5.08 3.66 3.92
N ASP A 87 -6.33 3.20 3.91
CA ASP A 87 -6.85 2.28 4.92
C ASP A 87 -6.08 0.94 4.90
N VAL A 88 -5.82 0.39 3.71
CA VAL A 88 -5.00 -0.83 3.52
C VAL A 88 -3.57 -0.65 4.06
N LEU A 89 -2.90 0.45 3.68
CA LEU A 89 -1.51 0.70 4.07
C LEU A 89 -1.36 1.04 5.56
N GLN A 90 -2.29 1.81 6.13
CA GLN A 90 -2.27 2.13 7.56
C GLN A 90 -2.41 0.85 8.39
N LYS A 91 -3.30 -0.07 8.00
CA LYS A 91 -3.42 -1.37 8.65
C LYS A 91 -2.13 -2.18 8.51
N LEU A 92 -1.61 -2.33 7.29
CA LEU A 92 -0.39 -3.10 7.01
C LEU A 92 0.82 -2.60 7.82
N VAL A 93 1.05 -1.29 7.80
CA VAL A 93 2.19 -0.67 8.49
C VAL A 93 1.97 -0.71 10.00
N GLY A 94 0.77 -0.45 10.50
CA GLY A 94 0.44 -0.56 11.93
C GLY A 94 0.65 -1.98 12.46
N ASP A 95 0.16 -2.99 11.75
CA ASP A 95 0.35 -4.40 12.08
C ASP A 95 1.83 -4.80 12.06
N HIS A 96 2.62 -4.28 11.09
CA HIS A 96 4.06 -4.47 11.05
C HIS A 96 4.75 -3.83 12.26
N GLN A 97 4.43 -2.57 12.58
CA GLN A 97 5.02 -1.82 13.69
C GLN A 97 4.74 -2.50 15.04
N ALA A 98 3.52 -3.01 15.24
CA ALA A 98 3.14 -3.77 16.43
C ALA A 98 4.01 -5.03 16.58
N ARG A 99 4.08 -5.87 15.53
CA ARG A 99 4.94 -7.07 15.55
C ARG A 99 6.42 -6.73 15.73
N ARG A 100 6.89 -5.64 15.12
CA ARG A 100 8.28 -5.18 15.27
C ARG A 100 8.59 -4.74 16.70
N ALA A 101 7.63 -4.15 17.41
CA ALA A 101 7.80 -3.73 18.80
C ALA A 101 7.99 -4.92 19.78
N GLU A 102 7.48 -6.10 19.42
CA GLU A 102 7.64 -7.33 20.21
C GLU A 102 9.02 -7.99 20.03
N VAL A 103 9.81 -7.56 19.04
CA VAL A 103 11.13 -8.15 18.74
C VAL A 103 12.17 -7.66 19.76
N THR A 104 12.59 -8.56 20.64
CA THR A 104 13.64 -8.30 21.63
C THR A 104 15.05 -8.58 21.08
N MET A 105 16.08 -8.09 21.76
CA MET A 105 17.47 -8.41 21.42
C MET A 105 17.78 -9.90 21.51
N ASP A 106 17.11 -10.64 22.40
CA ASP A 106 17.25 -12.10 22.50
C ASP A 106 16.66 -12.79 21.27
N VAL A 107 15.48 -12.34 20.79
CA VAL A 107 14.90 -12.82 19.53
C VAL A 107 15.86 -12.53 18.37
N VAL A 108 16.37 -11.31 18.26
CA VAL A 108 17.35 -10.96 17.20
C VAL A 108 18.57 -11.86 17.27
N LYS A 109 19.17 -12.02 18.47
CA LYS A 109 20.34 -12.87 18.67
C LYS A 109 20.04 -14.33 18.30
N GLN A 110 18.88 -14.84 18.70
CA GLN A 110 18.45 -16.19 18.33
C GLN A 110 18.39 -16.34 16.82
N PHE A 111 17.73 -15.43 16.10
CA PHE A 111 17.59 -15.49 14.64
C PHE A 111 18.93 -15.33 13.90
N MET A 112 19.86 -14.50 14.42
CA MET A 112 21.18 -14.28 13.82
C MET A 112 22.23 -15.35 14.17
N THR A 113 21.95 -16.26 15.10
CA THR A 113 22.87 -17.35 15.47
C THR A 113 22.73 -18.53 14.50
N PRO A 114 23.81 -18.97 13.83
CA PRO A 114 23.82 -20.19 13.03
C PRO A 114 23.41 -21.40 13.89
N ARG A 115 22.34 -22.08 13.50
CA ARG A 115 21.77 -23.22 14.23
C ARG A 115 21.02 -24.14 13.26
N PRO A 116 20.85 -25.43 13.58
CA PRO A 116 19.95 -26.29 12.82
C PRO A 116 18.52 -25.73 12.91
N LEU A 117 17.83 -25.66 11.76
CA LEU A 117 16.43 -25.27 11.69
C LEU A 117 15.54 -26.49 11.93
N ASN A 118 14.27 -26.25 12.28
CA ASN A 118 13.29 -27.31 12.52
C ASN A 118 12.72 -27.88 11.19
N PHE A 119 13.62 -28.31 10.30
CA PHE A 119 13.28 -29.00 9.07
C PHE A 119 14.09 -30.29 8.99
N LYS A 120 13.46 -31.37 8.52
CA LYS A 120 14.19 -32.57 8.11
C LYS A 120 14.68 -32.34 6.70
N LEU A 121 15.98 -32.22 6.52
CA LEU A 121 16.57 -32.33 5.18
C LEU A 121 16.39 -33.79 4.77
N SER A 122 15.54 -34.04 3.78
CA SER A 122 15.51 -35.35 3.12
C SER A 122 16.83 -35.50 2.37
N ALA A 123 17.52 -36.61 2.65
CA ALA A 123 18.75 -37.00 1.95
C ALA A 123 18.39 -37.73 0.65
#